data_AF-X1VIX9-F1
#
_entry.id   AF-X1VIX9-F1
#
_cell.length_a   1.000
_cell.length_b   1.000
_cell.length_c   1.000
_cell.angle_alpha   90.00
_cell.angle_beta   90.00
_cell.angle_gamma   90.00
#
_symmetry.space_group_name_H-M   'P 1'
#
loop_
_entity.id
_entity.type
_entity.pdbx_description
1 polymer ?
#
loop_
_entity_poly.entity_id
_entity_poly.type
_entity_poly.pdbx_seq_one_letter_code
_entity_poly.pdbx_strand_id
1 'polypeptide(L)'
;MSLEQRTQCAMSHQRTNITSEPFSNPHIKKIIDRVIRIAGINNNYQTISLCDPFARMSFTTTLQGAITNDLNDMMPTDYHLEFKDFSELMFEQQQKFDVVLFDPPYSLRQLKDHYDGIGKNLELWQTQNMWGEGKDFLARCVKPGGYVVSLGWTTSGFGKKRGFAKKEVHVFEQVAREDRYSLLLTIERKVQTTLDSLFEGIEEE
;
A
#
# COMPACT_ATOMS: atom_id res chain seq x y z
N MET A 1 -27.46 2.59 -16.45
CA MET A 1 -26.89 1.71 -15.42
C MET A 1 -27.19 2.31 -14.07
N SER A 2 -27.86 1.57 -13.17
CA SER A 2 -28.20 2.07 -11.83
C SER A 2 -26.93 2.27 -10.99
N LEU A 3 -26.99 3.22 -10.06
CA LEU A 3 -25.89 3.60 -9.16
C LEU A 3 -25.36 2.39 -8.34
N GLU A 4 -26.20 1.37 -8.13
CA GLU A 4 -25.90 0.16 -7.37
C GLU A 4 -24.84 -0.74 -8.02
N GLN A 5 -24.71 -0.72 -9.36
CA GLN A 5 -23.72 -1.55 -10.07
C GLN A 5 -22.26 -1.06 -9.88
N ARG A 6 -22.04 0.13 -9.31
CA ARG A 6 -20.70 0.73 -9.14
C ARG A 6 -19.99 0.35 -7.84
N THR A 7 -20.59 -0.51 -7.02
CA THR A 7 -20.12 -0.80 -5.64
C THR A 7 -19.74 -2.27 -5.41
N GLN A 8 -19.65 -3.09 -6.45
CA GLN A 8 -19.22 -4.48 -6.29
C GLN A 8 -17.69 -4.56 -6.29
N CYS A 9 -17.12 -5.07 -5.20
CA CYS A 9 -15.70 -5.42 -5.14
C CYS A 9 -15.47 -6.65 -6.03
N ALA A 10 -14.57 -6.57 -7.00
CA ALA A 10 -14.19 -7.73 -7.79
C ALA A 10 -13.33 -8.67 -6.96
N MET A 11 -13.48 -9.98 -7.18
CA MET A 11 -12.66 -10.99 -6.52
C MET A 11 -12.08 -11.96 -7.53
N SER A 12 -10.84 -12.41 -7.29
CA SER A 12 -10.22 -13.47 -8.08
C SER A 12 -9.40 -14.39 -7.19
N HIS A 13 -9.16 -15.60 -7.68
CA HIS A 13 -8.33 -16.62 -7.04
C HIS A 13 -7.27 -17.10 -8.03
N GLN A 14 -6.07 -17.32 -7.52
CA GLN A 14 -4.96 -17.83 -8.30
C GLN A 14 -4.03 -18.68 -7.44
N ARG A 15 -3.64 -19.84 -7.96
CA ARG A 15 -2.60 -20.67 -7.34
C ARG A 15 -1.24 -20.27 -7.89
N THR A 16 -0.28 -19.97 -7.02
CA THR A 16 1.09 -19.64 -7.42
C THR A 16 2.07 -19.88 -6.26
N ASN A 17 3.38 -19.90 -6.55
CA ASN A 17 4.40 -19.96 -5.51
C ASN A 17 4.62 -18.56 -4.94
N ILE A 18 4.33 -18.37 -3.65
CA ILE A 18 4.48 -17.12 -2.92
C ILE A 18 5.77 -17.21 -2.09
N THR A 19 6.65 -16.24 -2.28
CA THR A 19 7.93 -16.15 -1.58
C THR A 19 7.89 -15.04 -0.53
N SER A 20 9.01 -14.79 0.14
CA SER A 20 9.21 -13.61 1.00
C SER A 20 9.32 -12.30 0.24
N GLU A 21 9.18 -12.31 -1.09
CA GLU A 21 9.23 -11.15 -1.98
C GLU A 21 7.98 -11.13 -2.89
N PRO A 22 6.80 -10.79 -2.35
CA PRO A 22 5.54 -10.90 -3.07
C PRO A 22 5.51 -10.08 -4.37
N PHE A 23 6.17 -8.92 -4.42
CA PHE A 23 6.23 -8.08 -5.62
C PHE A 23 7.00 -8.73 -6.79
N SER A 24 7.85 -9.71 -6.52
CA SER A 24 8.56 -10.48 -7.56
C SER A 24 7.68 -11.56 -8.19
N ASN A 25 6.52 -11.90 -7.60
CA ASN A 25 5.60 -12.87 -8.19
C ASN A 25 4.95 -12.28 -9.45
N PRO A 26 5.00 -12.98 -10.62
CA PRO A 26 4.51 -12.43 -11.88
C PRO A 26 3.04 -12.01 -11.89
N HIS A 27 2.18 -12.71 -11.14
CA HIS A 27 0.75 -12.41 -11.09
C HIS A 27 0.46 -11.19 -10.22
N ILE A 28 1.14 -11.09 -9.07
CA ILE A 28 1.08 -9.91 -8.20
C ILE A 28 1.64 -8.69 -8.95
N LYS A 29 2.81 -8.84 -9.57
CA LYS A 29 3.47 -7.79 -10.34
C LYS A 29 2.57 -7.27 -11.47
N LYS A 30 1.92 -8.16 -12.22
CA LYS A 30 0.96 -7.77 -13.27
C LYS A 30 -0.20 -6.92 -12.74
N ILE A 31 -0.69 -7.22 -11.54
CA ILE A 31 -1.77 -6.44 -10.91
C ILE A 31 -1.25 -5.07 -10.48
N ILE A 32 -0.07 -5.01 -9.84
CA ILE A 32 0.59 -3.75 -9.42
C ILE A 32 0.87 -2.87 -10.63
N ASP A 33 1.43 -3.42 -11.70
CA ASP A 33 1.74 -2.71 -12.94
C ASP A 33 0.48 -2.11 -13.58
N ARG A 34 -0.65 -2.84 -13.52
CA ARG A 34 -1.94 -2.31 -13.97
C ARG A 34 -2.37 -1.11 -13.13
N VAL A 35 -2.24 -1.17 -11.81
CA VAL A 35 -2.60 -0.05 -10.92
C VAL A 35 -1.71 1.17 -11.19
N ILE A 36 -0.40 0.97 -11.26
CA ILE A 36 0.59 2.01 -11.61
C ILE A 36 0.27 2.65 -12.96
N ARG A 37 -0.04 1.83 -13.97
CA ARG A 37 -0.42 2.32 -15.30
C ARG A 37 -1.70 3.15 -15.27
N ILE A 38 -2.73 2.70 -14.54
CA ILE A 38 -3.98 3.47 -14.37
C ILE A 38 -3.71 4.79 -13.66
N ALA A 39 -2.87 4.80 -12.61
CA ALA A 39 -2.47 6.01 -11.93
C ALA A 39 -1.73 6.98 -12.89
N GLY A 40 -0.81 6.48 -13.71
CA GLY A 40 -0.12 7.27 -14.73
C GLY A 40 -1.06 7.87 -15.76
N ILE A 41 -2.04 7.10 -16.25
CA ILE A 41 -3.08 7.62 -17.17
C ILE A 41 -3.87 8.75 -16.51
N ASN A 42 -4.28 8.59 -15.24
CA ASN A 42 -5.02 9.62 -14.51
C ASN A 42 -4.15 10.86 -14.22
N ASN A 43 -2.83 10.70 -14.17
CA ASN A 43 -1.85 11.76 -13.99
C ASN A 43 -1.34 12.33 -15.34
N ASN A 44 -2.11 12.17 -16.43
CA ASN A 44 -1.76 12.64 -17.78
C ASN A 44 -0.37 12.16 -18.26
N TYR A 45 0.00 10.93 -17.93
CA TYR A 45 1.29 10.31 -18.22
C TYR A 45 2.51 11.02 -17.61
N GLN A 46 2.30 11.93 -16.66
CA GLN A 46 3.39 12.46 -15.83
C GLN A 46 3.84 11.39 -14.82
N THR A 47 5.09 11.53 -14.36
CA THR A 47 5.66 10.68 -13.31
C THR A 47 4.72 10.63 -12.11
N ILE A 48 4.31 9.43 -11.72
CA ILE A 48 3.47 9.23 -10.54
C ILE A 48 4.32 9.29 -9.28
N SER A 49 3.72 9.75 -8.20
CA SER A 49 4.31 9.65 -6.87
C SER A 49 3.86 8.34 -6.22
N LEU A 50 4.81 7.47 -5.91
CA LEU A 50 4.60 6.16 -5.29
C LEU A 50 5.21 6.12 -3.89
N CYS A 51 4.54 5.46 -2.95
CA CYS A 51 5.09 5.19 -1.62
C CYS A 51 5.16 3.69 -1.35
N ASP A 52 6.31 3.23 -0.85
CA ASP A 52 6.51 1.86 -0.38
C ASP A 52 7.17 1.87 1.01
N PRO A 53 6.40 1.74 2.10
CA PRO A 53 6.92 1.85 3.45
C PRO A 53 7.71 0.62 3.94
N PHE A 54 7.69 -0.47 3.18
CA PHE A 54 8.32 -1.76 3.51
C PHE A 54 9.05 -2.32 2.28
N ALA A 55 9.88 -1.48 1.65
CA ALA A 55 10.36 -1.72 0.30
C ALA A 55 11.40 -2.83 0.18
N ARG A 56 12.17 -3.10 1.24
CA ARG A 56 13.28 -4.07 1.23
C ARG A 56 14.17 -3.87 -0.01
N MET A 57 14.37 -4.93 -0.81
CA MET A 57 15.10 -4.89 -2.09
C MET A 57 14.15 -4.92 -3.30
N SER A 58 12.91 -4.48 -3.15
CA SER A 58 11.92 -4.58 -4.22
C SER A 58 12.20 -3.60 -5.36
N PHE A 59 11.49 -3.78 -6.49
CA PHE A 59 11.66 -2.93 -7.67
C PHE A 59 11.39 -1.44 -7.40
N THR A 60 10.64 -1.09 -6.36
CA THR A 60 10.29 0.30 -6.00
C THR A 60 11.53 1.12 -5.65
N THR A 61 12.58 0.51 -5.11
CA THR A 61 13.88 1.14 -4.78
C THR A 61 14.61 1.75 -5.97
N THR A 62 14.25 1.32 -7.19
CA THR A 62 14.86 1.82 -8.43
C THR A 62 13.87 2.62 -9.29
N LEU A 63 12.63 2.75 -8.84
CA LEU A 63 11.56 3.37 -9.60
C LEU A 63 11.60 4.89 -9.40
N GLN A 64 11.72 5.64 -10.49
CA GLN A 64 11.62 7.10 -10.44
C GLN A 64 10.25 7.54 -9.91
N GLY A 65 10.24 8.45 -8.94
CA GLY A 65 9.02 8.94 -8.29
C GLY A 65 8.52 8.06 -7.13
N ALA A 66 9.23 6.99 -6.79
CA ALA A 66 8.97 6.26 -5.55
C ALA A 66 9.69 6.92 -4.36
N ILE A 67 9.02 6.93 -3.22
CA ILE A 67 9.60 7.16 -1.89
C ILE A 67 9.50 5.86 -1.11
N THR A 68 10.64 5.35 -0.67
CA THR A 68 10.80 4.03 -0.09
C THR A 68 11.32 4.08 1.35
N ASN A 69 10.88 3.12 2.16
CA ASN A 69 11.35 2.95 3.52
C ASN A 69 11.57 1.47 3.83
N ASP A 70 12.55 1.20 4.69
CA ASP A 70 12.68 -0.08 5.36
C ASP A 70 13.35 0.12 6.72
N LEU A 71 12.88 -0.57 7.76
CA LEU A 71 13.46 -0.44 9.09
C LEU A 71 14.94 -0.84 9.14
N ASN A 72 15.38 -1.72 8.25
CA ASN A 72 16.75 -2.17 8.12
C ASN A 72 17.57 -1.18 7.26
N ASP A 73 18.58 -0.57 7.88
CA ASP A 73 19.49 0.41 7.26
C ASP A 73 20.43 -0.17 6.20
N MET A 74 20.47 -1.50 6.08
CA MET A 74 21.20 -2.18 5.01
C MET A 74 20.39 -2.28 3.70
N MET A 75 19.09 -1.96 3.72
CA MET A 75 18.25 -1.98 2.51
C MET A 75 18.49 -0.72 1.67
N PRO A 76 18.41 -0.78 0.33
CA PRO A 76 18.63 0.38 -0.53
C PRO A 76 17.36 1.25 -0.61
N THR A 77 16.93 1.83 0.51
CA THR A 77 15.71 2.66 0.61
C THR A 77 16.03 4.10 0.98
N ASP A 78 15.11 5.02 0.71
CA ASP A 78 15.31 6.45 1.00
C ASP A 78 15.32 6.75 2.50
N TYR A 79 14.54 5.99 3.27
CA TYR A 79 14.40 6.14 4.72
C TYR A 79 14.59 4.81 5.47
N HIS A 80 15.03 4.93 6.73
CA HIS A 80 15.21 3.81 7.66
C HIS A 80 14.46 4.01 8.98
N LEU A 81 13.20 4.38 8.83
CA LEU A 81 12.33 4.75 9.94
C LEU A 81 11.36 3.62 10.26
N GLU A 82 10.90 3.66 11.50
CA GLU A 82 9.72 2.88 11.86
C GLU A 82 8.52 3.38 11.04
N PHE A 83 7.61 2.50 10.65
CA PHE A 83 6.46 2.81 9.79
C PHE A 83 5.61 3.98 10.28
N LYS A 84 5.32 4.11 11.58
CA LYS A 84 4.58 5.25 12.13
C LYS A 84 5.37 6.54 11.94
N ASP A 85 6.64 6.55 12.35
CA ASP A 85 7.52 7.72 12.24
C ASP A 85 7.70 8.14 10.76
N PHE A 86 7.89 7.16 9.87
CA PHE A 86 7.93 7.38 8.43
C PHE A 86 6.63 8.00 7.92
N SER A 87 5.48 7.43 8.31
CA SER A 87 4.17 7.91 7.86
C SER A 87 3.85 9.32 8.35
N GLU A 88 4.22 9.62 9.60
CA GLU A 88 4.09 10.96 10.20
C GLU A 88 4.98 11.96 9.45
N LEU A 89 6.24 11.62 9.20
CA LEU A 89 7.14 12.46 8.41
C LEU A 89 6.60 12.75 6.99
N MET A 90 6.09 11.74 6.29
CA MET A 90 5.47 11.94 4.97
C MET A 90 4.27 12.89 5.04
N PHE A 91 3.49 12.82 6.11
CA PHE A 91 2.36 13.71 6.35
C PHE A 91 2.82 15.15 6.65
N GLU A 92 3.82 15.33 7.52
CA GLU A 92 4.41 16.63 7.84
C GLU A 92 5.03 17.33 6.63
N GLN A 93 5.69 16.55 5.76
CA GLN A 93 6.23 17.02 4.48
C GLN A 93 5.15 17.24 3.41
N GLN A 94 3.88 17.05 3.75
CA GLN A 94 2.73 17.23 2.85
C GLN A 94 2.82 16.39 1.58
N GLN A 95 3.45 15.22 1.65
CA GLN A 95 3.60 14.33 0.50
C GLN A 95 2.23 13.92 -0.05
N LYS A 96 2.16 13.79 -1.38
CA LYS A 96 0.94 13.41 -2.10
C LYS A 96 1.21 12.23 -3.01
N PHE A 97 0.70 11.06 -2.64
CA PHE A 97 0.92 9.81 -3.35
C PHE A 97 -0.26 9.45 -4.26
N ASP A 98 0.06 9.03 -5.47
CA ASP A 98 -0.88 8.44 -6.43
C ASP A 98 -1.10 6.96 -6.12
N VAL A 99 -0.05 6.26 -5.67
CA VAL A 99 -0.07 4.83 -5.33
C VAL A 99 0.71 4.60 -4.03
N VAL A 100 0.14 3.80 -3.12
CA VAL A 100 0.88 3.22 -1.99
C VAL A 100 0.90 1.70 -2.17
N LEU A 101 2.08 1.10 -2.15
CA LEU A 101 2.26 -0.35 -2.10
C LEU A 101 2.56 -0.71 -0.65
N PHE A 102 1.66 -1.44 0.01
CA PHE A 102 1.71 -1.69 1.45
C PHE A 102 1.87 -3.18 1.72
N ASP A 103 3.11 -3.60 1.98
CA ASP A 103 3.49 -5.00 2.25
C ASP A 103 4.19 -5.16 3.61
N PRO A 104 3.49 -4.93 4.73
CA PRO A 104 4.09 -5.00 6.06
C PRO A 104 4.42 -6.45 6.45
N PRO A 105 5.24 -6.69 7.49
CA PRO A 105 5.21 -7.95 8.21
C PRO A 105 3.79 -8.28 8.71
N TYR A 106 3.29 -9.47 8.39
CA TYR A 106 1.91 -9.90 8.72
C TYR A 106 1.80 -10.56 10.09
N SER A 107 2.93 -10.86 10.73
CA SER A 107 2.99 -11.52 12.02
C SER A 107 4.18 -11.05 12.84
N LEU A 108 4.09 -11.19 14.16
CA LEU A 108 5.21 -10.97 15.07
C LEU A 108 6.41 -11.86 14.73
N ARG A 109 6.17 -13.06 14.17
CA ARG A 109 7.24 -13.94 13.73
C ARG A 109 8.03 -13.32 12.57
N GLN A 110 7.34 -12.85 11.53
CA GLN A 110 7.99 -12.15 10.41
C GLN A 110 8.70 -10.87 10.86
N LEU A 111 8.10 -10.12 11.80
CA LEU A 111 8.72 -8.93 12.36
C LEU A 111 10.06 -9.27 13.03
N LYS A 112 10.11 -10.34 13.84
CA LYS A 112 11.36 -10.86 14.42
C LYS A 112 12.32 -11.34 13.34
N ASP A 113 11.85 -12.17 12.41
CA ASP A 113 12.71 -12.72 11.35
C ASP A 113 13.35 -11.64 10.46
N HIS A 114 12.69 -10.49 10.28
CA HIS A 114 13.21 -9.38 9.47
C HIS A 114 14.02 -8.35 10.26
N TYR A 115 13.70 -8.12 11.53
CA TYR A 115 14.22 -6.96 12.26
C TYR A 115 14.83 -7.28 13.64
N ASP A 116 14.88 -8.54 14.06
CA ASP A 116 15.62 -8.94 15.27
C ASP A 116 17.11 -8.65 15.10
N GLY A 117 17.72 -8.04 16.13
CA GLY A 117 19.11 -7.56 16.08
C GLY A 117 19.32 -6.13 15.55
N ILE A 118 18.29 -5.43 15.06
CA ILE A 118 18.37 -4.02 14.60
C ILE A 118 18.27 -3.02 15.77
N GLY A 119 18.42 -3.48 17.03
CA GLY A 119 18.51 -2.64 18.22
C GLY A 119 17.23 -1.87 18.60
N LYS A 120 16.12 -2.06 17.89
CA LYS A 120 14.82 -1.45 18.21
C LYS A 120 13.99 -2.37 19.10
N ASN A 121 13.37 -1.80 20.12
CA ASN A 121 12.66 -2.57 21.14
C ASN A 121 11.39 -3.20 20.56
N LEU A 122 11.46 -4.50 20.24
CA LEU A 122 10.39 -5.26 19.58
C LEU A 122 9.13 -5.44 20.47
N GLU A 123 9.18 -5.06 21.74
CA GLU A 123 8.08 -5.17 22.69
C GLU A 123 6.90 -4.24 22.38
N LEU A 124 7.14 -3.05 21.82
CA LEU A 124 6.09 -2.07 21.47
C LEU A 124 5.18 -2.55 20.31
N TRP A 125 5.65 -3.55 19.55
CA TRP A 125 5.00 -4.06 18.33
C TRP A 125 3.99 -5.17 18.60
N GLN A 126 3.80 -5.58 19.87
CA GLN A 126 2.94 -6.71 20.24
C GLN A 126 1.45 -6.34 20.40
N THR A 127 1.05 -5.13 19.99
CA THR A 127 -0.34 -4.68 20.09
C THR A 127 -1.17 -5.17 18.90
N GLN A 128 -2.48 -5.42 19.11
CA GLN A 128 -3.39 -5.91 18.05
C GLN A 128 -3.58 -4.93 16.87
N ASN A 129 -3.03 -3.70 16.94
CA ASN A 129 -3.16 -2.66 15.92
C ASN A 129 -1.79 -2.11 15.49
N MET A 130 -0.83 -3.00 15.20
CA MET A 130 0.57 -2.69 14.88
C MET A 130 0.76 -1.52 13.90
N TRP A 131 -0.13 -1.39 12.92
CA TRP A 131 0.02 -0.43 11.81
C TRP A 131 -1.03 0.70 11.81
N GLY A 132 -1.89 0.76 12.83
CA GLY A 132 -3.08 1.62 12.80
C GLY A 132 -2.77 3.11 12.68
N GLU A 133 -1.94 3.62 13.58
CA GLU A 133 -1.60 5.05 13.64
C GLU A 133 -0.81 5.49 12.40
N GLY A 134 0.18 4.70 11.96
CA GLY A 134 0.90 4.98 10.71
C GLY A 134 -0.03 5.00 9.50
N LYS A 135 -1.01 4.09 9.43
CA LYS A 135 -2.04 4.13 8.38
C LYS A 135 -2.91 5.38 8.44
N ASP A 136 -3.17 5.95 9.63
CA ASP A 136 -3.94 7.19 9.75
C ASP A 136 -3.20 8.39 9.14
N PHE A 137 -1.88 8.50 9.38
CA PHE A 137 -1.05 9.51 8.74
C PHE A 137 -0.94 9.27 7.23
N LEU A 138 -0.50 8.08 6.82
CA LEU A 138 -0.24 7.79 5.40
C LEU A 138 -1.51 7.87 4.55
N ALA A 139 -2.68 7.55 5.11
CA ALA A 139 -3.97 7.72 4.45
C ALA A 139 -4.25 9.15 4.01
N ARG A 140 -3.75 10.16 4.75
CA ARG A 140 -3.92 11.59 4.45
C ARG A 140 -2.97 12.07 3.35
N CYS A 141 -1.92 11.30 3.08
CA CYS A 141 -0.98 11.55 2.00
C CYS A 141 -1.47 10.98 0.65
N VAL A 142 -2.42 10.04 0.64
CA VAL A 142 -2.98 9.51 -0.61
C VAL A 142 -3.95 10.51 -1.23
N LYS A 143 -3.68 10.91 -2.47
CA LYS A 143 -4.54 11.83 -3.23
C LYS A 143 -5.95 11.23 -3.40
N PRO A 144 -7.00 12.04 -3.43
CA PRO A 144 -8.30 11.58 -3.91
C PRO A 144 -8.18 10.89 -5.27
N GLY A 145 -8.85 9.75 -5.43
CA GLY A 145 -8.73 8.92 -6.62
C GLY A 145 -7.46 8.06 -6.70
N GLY A 146 -6.46 8.29 -5.83
CA GLY A 146 -5.26 7.48 -5.68
C GLY A 146 -5.55 6.09 -5.11
N TYR A 147 -4.55 5.20 -5.19
CA TYR A 147 -4.70 3.78 -4.89
C TYR A 147 -3.81 3.33 -3.73
N VAL A 148 -4.31 2.36 -2.98
CA VAL A 148 -3.51 1.56 -2.05
C VAL A 148 -3.62 0.10 -2.46
N VAL A 149 -2.47 -0.56 -2.62
CA VAL A 149 -2.37 -2.01 -2.82
C VAL A 149 -1.81 -2.60 -1.54
N SER A 150 -2.64 -3.30 -0.77
CA SER A 150 -2.23 -3.93 0.49
C SER A 150 -2.08 -5.42 0.35
N LEU A 151 -1.01 -5.97 0.92
CA LEU A 151 -0.82 -7.41 1.06
C LEU A 151 -0.95 -7.85 2.52
N GLY A 152 -1.41 -9.08 2.72
CA GLY A 152 -1.44 -9.72 4.03
C GLY A 152 -2.38 -10.91 4.12
N TRP A 153 -2.68 -11.35 5.34
CA TRP A 153 -3.60 -12.48 5.59
C TRP A 153 -5.05 -12.05 5.85
N THR A 154 -5.36 -10.75 5.75
CA THR A 154 -6.73 -10.24 5.82
C THR A 154 -6.99 -9.24 4.70
N THR A 155 -8.25 -9.04 4.35
CA THR A 155 -8.66 -8.00 3.38
C THR A 155 -8.86 -6.64 4.04
N SER A 156 -8.31 -6.40 5.24
CA SER A 156 -8.62 -5.18 6.01
C SER A 156 -8.08 -3.92 5.34
N GLY A 157 -6.89 -3.99 4.72
CA GLY A 157 -6.26 -2.86 4.02
C GLY A 157 -6.12 -1.62 4.91
N PHE A 158 -6.42 -0.45 4.34
CA PHE A 158 -6.56 0.83 5.04
C PHE A 158 -8.02 1.06 5.47
N GLY A 159 -8.97 0.70 4.61
CA GLY A 159 -10.39 0.61 4.93
C GLY A 159 -11.19 1.93 4.89
N LYS A 160 -12.51 1.78 4.98
CA LYS A 160 -13.50 2.87 4.81
C LYS A 160 -13.32 4.03 5.78
N LYS A 161 -12.95 3.77 7.04
CA LYS A 161 -12.73 4.82 8.06
C LYS A 161 -11.64 5.82 7.66
N ARG A 162 -10.68 5.39 6.82
CA ARG A 162 -9.61 6.22 6.26
C ARG A 162 -9.96 6.81 4.89
N GLY A 163 -11.22 6.71 4.45
CA GLY A 163 -11.69 7.28 3.19
C GLY A 163 -11.40 6.40 1.96
N PHE A 164 -11.23 5.09 2.13
CA PHE A 164 -10.96 4.17 1.02
C PHE A 164 -12.17 3.31 0.68
N ALA A 165 -12.41 3.14 -0.63
CA ALA A 165 -13.38 2.18 -1.16
C ALA A 165 -12.62 0.97 -1.72
N LYS A 166 -12.91 -0.21 -1.18
CA LYS A 166 -12.35 -1.47 -1.67
C LYS A 166 -12.86 -1.74 -3.09
N LYS A 167 -11.94 -2.04 -4.01
CA LYS A 167 -12.24 -2.26 -5.43
C LYS A 167 -12.01 -3.71 -5.82
N GLU A 168 -10.92 -4.30 -5.37
CA GLU A 168 -10.54 -5.65 -5.77
C GLU A 168 -9.90 -6.42 -4.61
N VAL A 169 -10.14 -7.72 -4.57
CA VAL A 169 -9.43 -8.68 -3.71
C VAL A 169 -8.93 -9.83 -4.58
N HIS A 170 -7.65 -10.14 -4.47
CA HIS A 170 -7.03 -11.27 -5.15
C HIS A 170 -6.51 -12.23 -4.09
N VAL A 171 -6.97 -13.49 -4.17
CA VAL A 171 -6.54 -14.57 -3.30
C VAL A 171 -5.44 -15.36 -4.01
N PHE A 172 -4.25 -15.37 -3.43
CA PHE A 172 -3.14 -16.18 -3.89
C PHE A 172 -2.96 -17.38 -2.98
N GLU A 173 -3.26 -18.56 -3.52
CA GLU A 173 -3.07 -19.83 -2.82
C GLU A 173 -1.66 -20.37 -3.09
N GLN A 174 -0.95 -20.71 -2.02
CA GLN A 174 0.40 -21.25 -2.09
C GLN A 174 0.42 -22.62 -2.77
N VAL A 175 1.25 -22.77 -3.80
CA VAL A 175 1.54 -24.08 -4.39
C VAL A 175 2.65 -24.79 -3.57
N ALA A 176 2.55 -26.11 -3.41
CA ALA A 176 3.54 -26.99 -2.77
C ALA A 176 3.64 -26.97 -1.23
N ARG A 177 2.85 -26.16 -0.52
CA ARG A 177 2.76 -26.21 0.96
C ARG A 177 1.33 -25.98 1.43
N GLU A 178 0.70 -27.04 1.91
CA GLU A 178 -0.71 -27.04 2.35
C GLU A 178 -0.92 -26.35 3.71
N ASP A 179 0.15 -26.13 4.48
CA ASP A 179 0.14 -25.53 5.82
C ASP A 179 0.32 -24.00 5.84
N ARG A 180 0.35 -23.36 4.67
CA ARG A 180 0.58 -21.91 4.52
C ARG A 180 -0.74 -21.19 4.29
N TYR A 181 -0.95 -20.08 4.99
CA TYR A 181 -2.05 -19.15 4.69
C TYR A 181 -1.97 -18.64 3.25
N SER A 182 -3.13 -18.45 2.63
CA SER A 182 -3.21 -17.72 1.37
C SER A 182 -2.79 -16.26 1.58
N LEU A 183 -2.12 -15.69 0.59
CA LEU A 183 -1.82 -14.27 0.55
C LEU A 183 -2.99 -13.54 -0.09
N LEU A 184 -3.45 -12.47 0.55
CA LEU A 184 -4.52 -11.62 0.05
C LEU A 184 -3.92 -10.30 -0.41
N LEU A 185 -4.19 -9.94 -1.66
CA LEU A 185 -3.91 -8.61 -2.20
C LEU A 185 -5.22 -7.85 -2.31
N THR A 186 -5.30 -6.69 -1.66
CA THR A 186 -6.46 -5.81 -1.66
C THR A 186 -6.11 -4.52 -2.38
N ILE A 187 -6.94 -4.11 -3.34
CA ILE A 187 -6.84 -2.81 -4.00
C ILE A 187 -7.95 -1.92 -3.47
N GLU A 188 -7.59 -0.77 -2.93
CA GLU A 188 -8.52 0.25 -2.46
C GLU A 188 -8.25 1.59 -3.14
N ARG A 189 -9.31 2.34 -3.42
CA ARG A 189 -9.22 3.67 -4.04
C ARG A 189 -9.66 4.74 -3.05
N LYS A 190 -8.88 5.81 -2.90
CA LYS A 190 -9.25 6.96 -2.07
C LYS A 190 -10.48 7.64 -2.66
N VAL A 191 -11.52 7.81 -1.84
CA VAL A 191 -12.77 8.47 -2.25
C VAL A 191 -12.56 9.97 -2.26
N GLN A 192 -13.00 10.64 -3.34
CA GLN A 192 -13.14 12.09 -3.36
C GLN A 192 -14.34 12.46 -2.47
N THR A 193 -14.10 13.23 -1.41
CA THR A 193 -15.16 13.64 -0.47
C THR A 193 -15.52 15.12 -0.58
N THR A 194 -14.74 15.93 -1.29
CA THR A 194 -15.00 17.36 -1.51
C THR A 194 -14.99 17.71 -3.00
N LEU A 195 -15.67 18.77 -3.41
CA LEU A 195 -15.72 19.26 -4.81
C LEU A 195 -14.81 20.48 -5.01
N ASP A 196 -13.75 20.60 -4.22
CA ASP A 196 -13.00 21.86 -4.06
C ASP A 196 -12.35 22.33 -5.38
N SER A 197 -11.97 21.40 -6.27
CA SER A 197 -11.28 21.75 -7.52
C SER A 197 -12.18 22.15 -8.70
N LEU A 198 -13.50 22.23 -8.53
CA LEU A 198 -14.44 22.63 -9.61
C LEU A 198 -14.84 24.10 -9.56
N PHE A 199 -14.52 24.80 -8.46
CA PHE A 199 -14.99 26.17 -8.22
C PHE A 199 -13.87 27.20 -7.99
N GLU A 200 -12.59 26.80 -7.95
CA GLU A 200 -11.45 27.72 -7.79
C GLU A 200 -11.17 28.65 -9.00
N GLY A 201 -12.08 28.73 -9.97
CA GLY A 201 -11.92 29.57 -11.16
C GLY A 201 -13.20 30.24 -11.66
N ILE A 202 -14.27 30.23 -10.88
CA ILE A 202 -15.48 31.02 -11.19
C ILE A 202 -15.37 32.30 -10.35
N GLU A 203 -14.54 33.24 -10.82
CA GLU A 203 -14.71 34.63 -10.40
C GLU A 203 -16.03 35.11 -11.01
N GLU A 204 -16.98 35.51 -10.17
CA GLU A 204 -18.23 36.13 -10.60
C GLU A 204 -17.89 37.49 -11.24
N GLU A 205 -18.03 37.58 -12.58
CA GLU A 205 -18.11 38.85 -13.31
C GLU A 205 -19.43 39.58 -13.04
#